data_AF-A0A3C0FL26-F1
#
_entry.id   AF-A0A3C0FL26-F1
#
_cell.length_a   1.000
_cell.length_b   1.000
_cell.length_c   1.000
_cell.angle_alpha   90.00
_cell.angle_beta   90.00
_cell.angle_gamma   90.00
#
_symmetry.space_group_name_H-M   'P 1'
#
loop_
_entity.id
_entity.type
_entity.pdbx_description
1 polymer ?
#
loop_
_entity_poly.entity_id
_entity_poly.type
_entity_poly.pdbx_seq_one_letter_code
_entity_poly.pdbx_strand_id
1 'polypeptide(L)'
;FIEPYQGAATGVGGIMRDVFTMGARPVANLNALRFGEPDHPKTRHLLSGVVEGIGGYGNCMGVPTIGGETNFHASYNGNILVNAMTVGLADTDNIFYSAAAGIGNPVVYVGSKTGRDGIHGATMASAEFDDDSEEKRPTVQVGDPFTEKLLLEACLELMATDMIVAIQDMGAAGLTS
;
A
#
# COMPACT_ATOMS: atom_id res chain seq x y z
N PHE A 1 3.51 13.71 0.79
CA PHE A 1 4.08 15.08 0.94
C PHE A 1 5.61 15.04 0.97
N ILE A 2 6.22 14.32 1.92
CA ILE A 2 7.68 14.25 2.07
C ILE A 2 8.36 13.55 0.87
N GLU A 3 7.86 12.38 0.50
CA GLU A 3 8.24 11.64 -0.70
C GLU A 3 6.92 11.25 -1.41
N PRO A 4 6.56 11.90 -2.54
CA PRO A 4 5.28 11.66 -3.21
C PRO A 4 5.21 10.33 -3.97
N TYR A 5 6.32 9.85 -4.56
CA TYR A 5 6.36 8.61 -5.34
C TYR A 5 6.23 7.38 -4.43
N GLN A 6 7.16 7.24 -3.47
CA GLN A 6 7.21 6.14 -2.53
C GLN A 6 5.99 6.14 -1.61
N GLY A 7 5.53 7.31 -1.17
CA GLY A 7 4.29 7.40 -0.38
C GLY A 7 3.08 6.83 -1.13
N ALA A 8 2.92 7.19 -2.40
CA ALA A 8 1.82 6.70 -3.22
C ALA A 8 1.98 5.22 -3.62
N ALA A 9 3.19 4.81 -4.00
CA ALA A 9 3.52 3.42 -4.36
C ALA A 9 3.28 2.46 -3.20
N THR A 10 3.75 2.81 -1.99
CA THR A 10 3.52 2.01 -0.78
C THR A 10 2.05 1.96 -0.39
N GLY A 11 1.31 3.06 -0.61
CA GLY A 11 -0.15 3.09 -0.42
C GLY A 11 -0.88 2.08 -1.32
N VAL A 12 -0.53 2.03 -2.61
CA VAL A 12 -1.07 1.05 -3.57
C VAL A 12 -0.70 -0.38 -3.18
N GLY A 13 0.55 -0.63 -2.81
CA GLY A 13 1.00 -1.95 -2.37
C GLY A 13 0.27 -2.44 -1.11
N GLY A 14 0.08 -1.56 -0.12
CA GLY A 14 -0.66 -1.86 1.09
C GLY A 14 -2.09 -2.33 0.81
N ILE A 15 -2.87 -1.52 0.10
CA ILE A 15 -4.27 -1.88 -0.17
C ILE A 15 -4.40 -3.11 -1.09
N MET A 16 -3.41 -3.39 -1.95
CA MET A 16 -3.37 -4.65 -2.70
C MET A 16 -3.15 -5.85 -1.78
N ARG A 17 -2.23 -5.75 -0.81
CA ARG A 17 -1.99 -6.81 0.19
C ARG A 17 -3.26 -7.12 0.96
N ASP A 18 -3.94 -6.11 1.49
CA ASP A 18 -5.22 -6.27 2.19
C ASP A 18 -6.22 -7.08 1.36
N VAL A 19 -6.27 -6.86 0.05
CA VAL A 19 -7.19 -7.57 -0.85
C VAL A 19 -6.76 -9.01 -1.09
N PHE A 20 -5.49 -9.25 -1.41
CA PHE A 20 -5.07 -10.60 -1.78
C PHE A 20 -4.87 -11.52 -0.59
N THR A 21 -4.65 -11.02 0.62
CA THR A 21 -4.65 -11.86 1.83
C THR A 21 -6.06 -12.31 2.21
N MET A 22 -7.11 -11.71 1.68
CA MET A 22 -8.49 -12.22 1.82
C MET A 22 -8.81 -13.35 0.83
N GLY A 23 -7.86 -13.78 -0.01
CA GLY A 23 -8.11 -14.74 -1.10
C GLY A 23 -8.59 -14.11 -2.40
N ALA A 24 -8.69 -12.78 -2.46
CA ALA A 24 -9.19 -12.08 -3.64
C ALA A 24 -8.07 -11.69 -4.59
N ARG A 25 -8.18 -12.05 -5.88
CA ARG A 25 -7.23 -11.59 -6.90
C ARG A 25 -7.50 -10.12 -7.24
N PRO A 26 -6.54 -9.20 -7.05
CA PRO A 26 -6.68 -7.80 -7.47
C PRO A 26 -6.90 -7.71 -8.98
N VAL A 27 -7.91 -6.95 -9.41
CA VAL A 27 -8.27 -6.78 -10.82
C VAL A 27 -8.32 -5.32 -11.27
N ALA A 28 -8.48 -4.39 -10.34
CA ALA A 28 -8.55 -2.98 -10.64
C ALA A 28 -8.17 -2.12 -9.44
N ASN A 29 -7.55 -0.98 -9.70
CA ASN A 29 -7.31 0.07 -8.72
C ASN A 29 -8.15 1.31 -9.05
N LEU A 30 -8.46 2.07 -8.01
CA LEU A 30 -8.94 3.44 -8.09
C LEU A 30 -8.15 4.32 -7.15
N ASN A 31 -8.19 5.64 -7.35
CA ASN A 31 -7.59 6.60 -6.44
C ASN A 31 -8.52 7.77 -6.14
N ALA A 32 -8.34 8.36 -4.96
CA ALA A 32 -8.95 9.63 -4.59
C ALA A 32 -7.85 10.59 -4.16
N LEU A 33 -7.59 11.58 -5.01
CA LEU A 33 -6.46 12.49 -4.88
C LEU A 33 -6.94 13.90 -4.56
N ARG A 34 -6.26 14.56 -3.62
CA ARG A 34 -6.48 15.97 -3.28
C ARG A 34 -5.14 16.70 -3.30
N PHE A 35 -5.03 17.70 -4.17
CA PHE A 35 -3.84 18.53 -4.29
C PHE A 35 -4.15 19.99 -3.96
N GLY A 36 -3.12 20.78 -3.69
CA GLY A 36 -3.20 22.23 -3.56
C GLY A 36 -3.65 22.91 -4.85
N GLU A 37 -3.68 24.23 -4.87
CA GLU A 37 -3.99 25.00 -6.08
C GLU A 37 -3.00 24.66 -7.22
N PRO A 38 -3.45 24.63 -8.49
CA PRO A 38 -2.60 24.25 -9.62
C PRO A 38 -1.36 25.14 -9.81
N ASP A 39 -1.42 26.40 -9.40
CA ASP A 39 -0.35 27.41 -9.48
C ASP A 39 0.57 27.40 -8.24
N HIS A 40 0.19 26.72 -7.15
CA HIS A 40 1.02 26.60 -5.97
C HIS A 40 2.34 25.87 -6.31
N PRO A 41 3.51 26.39 -5.89
CA PRO A 41 4.82 25.95 -6.39
C PRO A 41 5.12 24.46 -6.14
N LYS A 42 4.54 23.87 -5.09
CA LYS A 42 4.72 22.44 -4.77
C LYS A 42 3.79 21.50 -5.55
N THR A 43 2.65 21.99 -6.04
CA THR A 43 1.55 21.14 -6.55
C THR A 43 2.00 20.29 -7.74
N ARG A 44 2.70 20.88 -8.71
CA ARG A 44 3.16 20.14 -9.90
C ARG A 44 4.10 18.99 -9.56
N HIS A 45 5.05 19.22 -8.65
CA HIS A 45 6.00 18.19 -8.21
C HIS A 45 5.28 17.04 -7.47
N LEU A 46 4.40 17.40 -6.52
CA LEU A 46 3.64 16.43 -5.74
C LEU A 46 2.71 15.59 -6.62
N LEU A 47 2.01 16.21 -7.56
CA LEU A 47 1.13 15.51 -8.49
C LEU A 47 1.92 14.53 -9.36
N SER A 48 3.03 14.96 -9.97
CA SER A 48 3.87 14.09 -10.82
C SER A 48 4.34 12.87 -10.04
N GLY A 49 4.92 13.09 -8.86
CA GLY A 49 5.42 12.01 -8.02
C GLY A 49 4.34 11.02 -7.60
N VAL A 50 3.17 11.50 -7.17
CA VAL A 50 2.05 10.63 -6.76
C VAL A 50 1.55 9.79 -7.93
N VAL A 51 1.31 10.41 -9.10
CA VAL A 51 0.81 9.70 -10.28
C VAL A 51 1.84 8.68 -10.79
N GLU A 52 3.12 9.05 -10.80
CA GLU A 52 4.22 8.14 -11.13
C GLU A 52 4.34 6.98 -10.14
N GLY A 53 4.16 7.23 -8.83
CA GLY A 53 4.19 6.18 -7.80
C GLY A 53 3.04 5.19 -7.93
N ILE A 54 1.82 5.69 -8.13
CA ILE A 54 0.63 4.86 -8.36
C ILE A 54 0.82 4.00 -9.62
N GLY A 55 1.22 4.64 -10.73
CA GLY A 55 1.46 3.96 -11.99
C GLY A 55 2.59 2.95 -11.91
N GLY A 56 3.72 3.33 -11.30
CA GLY A 56 4.90 2.49 -11.15
C GLY A 56 4.57 1.19 -10.42
N TYR A 57 3.87 1.28 -9.29
CA TYR A 57 3.52 0.09 -8.51
C TYR A 57 2.43 -0.75 -9.20
N GLY A 58 1.32 -0.14 -9.63
CA GLY A 58 0.20 -0.84 -10.26
C GLY A 58 0.59 -1.54 -11.57
N ASN A 59 1.39 -0.88 -12.41
CA ASN A 59 1.84 -1.44 -13.68
C ASN A 59 2.77 -2.65 -13.47
N CYS A 60 3.66 -2.62 -12.48
CA CYS A 60 4.52 -3.76 -12.15
C CYS A 60 3.71 -4.96 -11.64
N MET A 61 2.67 -4.72 -10.84
CA MET A 61 1.76 -5.76 -10.34
C MET A 61 0.82 -6.31 -11.42
N GLY A 62 0.69 -5.63 -12.56
CA GLY A 62 -0.25 -5.97 -13.63
C GLY A 62 -1.70 -5.66 -13.27
N VAL A 63 -1.94 -4.68 -12.39
CA VAL A 63 -3.29 -4.28 -11.94
C VAL A 63 -3.57 -2.84 -12.39
N PRO A 64 -4.51 -2.63 -13.30
CA PRO A 64 -4.74 -1.31 -13.88
C PRO A 64 -5.46 -0.37 -12.91
N THR A 65 -5.04 0.90 -12.87
CA THR A 65 -5.86 1.97 -12.28
C THR A 65 -6.91 2.41 -13.30
N ILE A 66 -8.16 2.01 -13.09
CA ILE A 66 -9.24 2.16 -14.07
C ILE A 66 -10.03 3.46 -13.93
N GLY A 67 -9.83 4.17 -12.82
CA GLY A 67 -10.56 5.40 -12.53
C GLY A 67 -10.15 6.02 -11.21
N GLY A 68 -10.86 7.07 -10.83
CA GLY A 68 -10.61 7.81 -9.61
C GLY A 68 -11.17 9.21 -9.66
N GLU A 69 -10.86 9.98 -8.65
CA GLU A 69 -11.19 11.40 -8.58
C GLU A 69 -9.98 12.23 -8.20
N THR A 70 -9.87 13.43 -8.77
CA THR A 70 -8.81 14.39 -8.45
C THR A 70 -9.43 15.75 -8.26
N ASN A 71 -9.15 16.38 -7.11
CA ASN A 71 -9.60 17.73 -6.81
C ASN A 71 -8.43 18.62 -6.38
N PHE A 72 -8.53 19.90 -6.70
CA PHE A 72 -7.54 20.93 -6.35
C PHE A 72 -8.21 21.97 -5.45
N HIS A 73 -7.62 22.27 -4.30
CA HIS A 73 -8.15 23.28 -3.38
C HIS A 73 -7.05 23.86 -2.49
N ALA A 74 -7.12 25.16 -2.18
CA ALA A 74 -6.10 25.88 -1.41
C ALA A 74 -5.81 25.26 -0.03
N SER A 75 -6.80 24.61 0.60
CA SER A 75 -6.61 23.90 1.88
C SER A 75 -5.60 22.76 1.81
N TYR A 76 -5.28 22.28 0.60
CA TYR A 76 -4.28 21.22 0.37
C TYR A 76 -2.92 21.77 -0.12
N ASN A 77 -2.70 23.09 -0.11
CA ASN A 77 -1.40 23.71 -0.44
C ASN A 77 -0.27 23.22 0.50
N GLY A 78 -0.62 22.98 1.77
CA GLY A 78 0.25 22.34 2.76
C GLY A 78 0.19 20.83 2.64
N ASN A 79 -0.94 20.21 3.00
CA ASN A 79 -1.07 18.76 3.10
C ASN A 79 -1.96 18.21 2.01
N ILE A 80 -1.40 17.39 1.11
CA ILE A 80 -2.16 16.66 0.09
C ILE A 80 -2.78 15.38 0.66
N LEU A 81 -3.82 14.86 0.02
CA LEU A 81 -4.38 13.54 0.32
C LEU A 81 -4.19 12.58 -0.85
N VAL A 82 -3.76 11.36 -0.54
CA VAL A 82 -3.52 10.29 -1.50
C VAL A 82 -4.17 9.03 -0.96
N ASN A 83 -5.35 8.69 -1.48
CA ASN A 83 -6.04 7.47 -1.13
C ASN A 83 -6.01 6.51 -2.32
N ALA A 84 -5.68 5.25 -2.04
CA ALA A 84 -5.73 4.15 -3.00
C ALA A 84 -6.87 3.19 -2.61
N MET A 85 -7.49 2.60 -3.62
CA MET A 85 -8.51 1.58 -3.48
C MET A 85 -8.17 0.45 -4.44
N THR A 86 -8.31 -0.79 -3.99
CA THR A 86 -8.16 -1.99 -4.81
C THR A 86 -9.46 -2.79 -4.81
N VAL A 87 -9.84 -3.28 -5.97
CA VAL A 87 -10.94 -4.23 -6.15
C VAL A 87 -10.33 -5.58 -6.48
N GLY A 88 -10.72 -6.60 -5.72
CA GLY A 88 -10.36 -7.99 -5.98
C GLY A 88 -11.57 -8.88 -6.20
N LEU A 89 -11.35 -10.00 -6.89
CA LEU A 89 -12.33 -11.06 -7.09
C LEU A 89 -11.96 -12.27 -6.25
N ALA A 90 -12.89 -12.75 -5.44
CA ALA A 90 -12.78 -13.99 -4.69
C ALA A 90 -14.01 -14.87 -4.96
N ASP A 91 -13.84 -16.17 -4.78
CA ASP A 91 -14.97 -17.09 -4.65
C ASP A 91 -15.61 -16.87 -3.26
N THR A 92 -16.95 -16.78 -3.22
CA THR A 92 -17.69 -16.50 -1.98
C THR A 92 -17.45 -17.57 -0.92
N ASP A 93 -17.15 -18.79 -1.34
CA ASP A 93 -16.92 -19.93 -0.44
C ASP A 93 -15.43 -20.07 -0.03
N ASN A 94 -14.52 -19.29 -0.63
CA ASN A 94 -13.07 -19.35 -0.38
C ASN A 94 -12.51 -18.00 0.08
N ILE A 95 -13.21 -17.35 1.01
CA ILE A 95 -12.73 -16.13 1.68
C ILE A 95 -11.83 -16.53 2.85
N PHE A 96 -10.59 -16.04 2.84
CA PHE A 96 -9.64 -16.27 3.92
C PHE A 96 -9.79 -15.19 4.99
N TYR A 97 -9.77 -15.64 6.25
CA TYR A 97 -9.83 -14.76 7.42
C TYR A 97 -8.54 -14.87 8.23
N SER A 98 -8.19 -13.79 8.92
CA SER A 98 -7.02 -13.68 9.79
C SER A 98 -7.15 -14.44 11.12
N ALA A 99 -7.91 -15.55 11.14
CA ALA A 99 -8.25 -16.31 12.34
C ALA A 99 -7.54 -17.66 12.34
N ALA A 100 -6.26 -17.67 12.74
CA ALA A 100 -5.52 -18.91 12.90
C ALA A 100 -6.10 -19.76 14.05
N ALA A 101 -6.35 -21.04 13.77
CA ALA A 101 -6.75 -22.04 14.76
C ALA A 101 -5.83 -23.27 14.69
N GLY A 102 -5.75 -24.01 15.79
CA GLY A 102 -4.95 -25.24 15.90
C GLY A 102 -3.63 -25.06 16.63
N ILE A 103 -3.52 -25.67 17.82
CA ILE A 103 -2.29 -25.68 18.62
C ILE A 103 -1.21 -26.49 17.88
N GLY A 104 0.00 -25.93 17.80
CA GLY A 104 1.15 -26.60 17.16
C GLY A 104 1.36 -26.25 15.69
N ASN A 105 0.49 -25.45 15.09
CA ASN A 105 0.70 -24.93 13.73
C ASN A 105 1.89 -23.96 13.69
N PRO A 106 2.84 -24.13 12.74
CA PRO A 106 3.95 -23.19 12.58
C PRO A 106 3.45 -21.87 11.98
N VAL A 107 4.09 -20.76 12.39
CA VAL A 107 3.90 -19.44 11.78
C VAL A 107 5.06 -19.20 10.81
N VAL A 108 4.73 -18.89 9.56
CA VAL A 108 5.72 -18.64 8.51
C VAL A 108 5.65 -17.18 8.09
N TYR A 109 6.79 -16.51 8.11
CA TYR A 109 6.95 -15.16 7.58
C TYR A 109 7.43 -15.24 6.14
N VAL A 110 6.74 -14.56 5.22
CA VAL A 110 7.07 -14.54 3.79
C VAL A 110 7.08 -13.09 3.30
N GLY A 111 8.13 -12.71 2.60
CA GLY A 111 8.31 -11.35 2.08
C GLY A 111 9.73 -10.85 2.27
N SER A 112 9.90 -9.55 2.09
CA SER A 112 11.18 -8.84 2.29
C SER A 112 11.66 -8.99 3.74
N LYS A 113 12.98 -8.98 3.98
CA LYS A 113 13.51 -8.97 5.34
C LYS A 113 13.01 -7.73 6.09
N THR A 114 12.59 -7.88 7.35
CA THR A 114 12.26 -6.75 8.22
C THR A 114 13.47 -5.80 8.30
N GLY A 115 13.38 -4.67 7.62
CA GLY A 115 14.43 -3.65 7.58
C GLY A 115 14.31 -2.65 8.73
N ARG A 116 15.23 -1.67 8.77
CA ARG A 116 15.05 -0.45 9.58
C ARG A 116 14.07 0.53 8.93
N ASP A 117 13.65 0.25 7.71
CA ASP A 117 12.75 1.07 6.91
C ASP A 117 11.34 0.99 7.51
N GLY A 118 10.68 2.13 7.70
CA GLY A 118 9.28 2.17 8.15
C GLY A 118 9.04 2.05 9.67
N ILE A 119 10.06 1.95 10.54
CA ILE A 119 9.87 1.99 12.03
C ILE A 119 9.07 3.22 12.47
N HIS A 120 9.15 4.31 11.71
CA HIS A 120 8.40 5.54 11.95
C HIS A 120 7.30 5.79 10.93
N GLY A 121 7.02 4.88 9.98
CA GLY A 121 6.04 5.12 8.90
C GLY A 121 4.63 5.43 9.43
N ALA A 122 4.17 4.63 10.40
CA ALA A 122 2.90 4.83 11.09
C ALA A 122 2.92 6.05 12.03
N THR A 123 4.05 6.24 12.73
CA THR A 123 4.24 7.36 13.66
C THR A 123 4.29 8.71 12.93
N MET A 124 4.85 8.74 11.72
CA MET A 124 4.93 9.93 10.86
C MET A 124 3.59 10.30 10.23
N ALA A 125 2.71 9.33 9.98
CA ALA A 125 1.33 9.62 9.54
C ALA A 125 0.50 10.30 10.65
N SER A 126 0.91 10.13 11.91
CA SER A 126 0.22 10.67 13.11
C SER A 126 0.91 11.89 13.73
N ALA A 127 2.08 12.32 13.23
CA ALA A 127 2.84 13.44 13.77
C ALA A 127 2.47 14.76 13.07
N GLU A 128 2.38 15.87 13.82
CA GLU A 128 2.30 17.21 13.23
C GLU A 128 3.58 17.51 12.43
N PHE A 129 3.43 17.99 11.20
CA PHE A 129 4.56 18.32 10.33
C PHE A 129 5.11 19.70 10.69
N ASP A 130 6.37 19.76 11.15
CA ASP A 130 7.15 20.96 11.45
C ASP A 130 8.24 21.23 10.39
N ASP A 131 8.98 22.33 10.53
CA ASP A 131 10.02 22.76 9.57
C ASP A 131 11.18 21.73 9.42
N ASP A 132 11.35 20.82 10.38
CA ASP A 132 12.36 19.75 10.36
C ASP A 132 11.89 18.47 9.61
N SER A 133 10.68 18.48 9.07
CA SER A 133 10.10 17.33 8.34
C SER A 133 10.85 16.94 7.06
N GLU A 134 11.71 17.81 6.51
CA GLU A 134 12.58 17.46 5.38
C GLU A 134 13.66 16.42 5.73
N GLU A 135 14.12 16.37 6.98
CA GLU A 135 15.13 15.40 7.44
C GLU A 135 14.60 13.97 7.52
N LYS A 136 13.28 13.78 7.45
CA LYS A 136 12.59 12.48 7.53
C LYS A 136 12.47 11.76 6.19
N ARG A 137 12.97 12.33 5.08
CA ARG A 137 13.01 11.66 3.75
C ARG A 137 13.65 10.25 3.75
N PRO A 138 14.74 9.96 4.50
CA PRO A 138 15.40 8.65 4.46
C PRO A 138 14.61 7.49 5.10
N THR A 139 13.51 7.76 5.80
CA THR A 139 12.75 6.73 6.54
C THR A 139 11.52 6.21 5.79
N VAL A 140 11.25 6.73 4.59
CA VAL A 140 10.09 6.31 3.78
C VAL A 140 10.33 4.92 3.22
N GLN A 141 9.38 4.01 3.48
CA GLN A 141 9.42 2.65 2.95
C GLN A 141 9.36 2.66 1.42
N VAL A 142 10.32 1.98 0.80
CA VAL A 142 10.36 1.75 -0.64
C VAL A 142 9.70 0.41 -0.94
N GLY A 143 8.64 0.43 -1.74
CA GLY A 143 7.96 -0.78 -2.18
C GLY A 143 8.74 -1.51 -3.27
N ASP A 144 8.76 -2.85 -3.22
CA ASP A 144 9.27 -3.71 -4.30
C ASP A 144 8.10 -4.45 -4.97
N PRO A 145 7.43 -3.83 -5.96
CA PRO A 145 6.26 -4.43 -6.59
C PRO A 145 6.59 -5.69 -7.39
N PHE A 146 7.85 -5.93 -7.78
CA PHE A 146 8.22 -7.15 -8.50
C PHE A 146 8.22 -8.35 -7.56
N THR A 147 8.83 -8.21 -6.39
CA THR A 147 8.76 -9.23 -5.33
C THR A 147 7.33 -9.38 -4.82
N GLU A 148 6.59 -8.28 -4.68
CA GLU A 148 5.18 -8.30 -4.28
C GLU A 148 4.29 -9.09 -5.27
N LYS A 149 4.58 -9.00 -6.57
CA LYS A 149 3.85 -9.78 -7.58
C LYS A 149 4.07 -11.28 -7.38
N LEU A 150 5.28 -11.69 -7.04
CA LEU A 150 5.57 -13.09 -6.71
C LEU A 150 4.82 -13.53 -5.45
N LEU A 151 4.78 -12.66 -4.43
CA LEU A 151 4.06 -12.92 -3.20
C LEU A 151 2.56 -13.09 -3.46
N LEU A 152 1.94 -12.21 -4.25
CA LEU A 152 0.55 -12.31 -4.66
C LEU A 152 0.23 -13.68 -5.27
N GLU A 153 1.01 -14.12 -6.26
CA GLU A 153 0.75 -15.41 -6.92
C GLU A 153 0.97 -16.60 -5.98
N ALA A 154 2.03 -16.57 -5.16
CA ALA A 154 2.30 -17.62 -4.18
C ALA A 154 1.19 -17.71 -3.12
N CYS A 155 0.68 -16.59 -2.62
CA CYS A 155 -0.42 -16.56 -1.67
C CYS A 155 -1.70 -17.16 -2.28
N LEU A 156 -2.09 -16.73 -3.48
CA LEU A 156 -3.27 -17.26 -4.17
C LEU A 156 -3.15 -18.76 -4.50
N GLU A 157 -1.95 -19.23 -4.87
CA GLU A 157 -1.71 -20.66 -5.08
C GLU A 157 -1.81 -21.47 -3.79
N LEU A 158 -1.23 -20.99 -2.69
CA LEU A 158 -1.34 -21.63 -1.38
C LEU A 158 -2.79 -21.69 -0.87
N MET A 159 -3.55 -20.61 -1.06
CA MET A 159 -4.97 -20.52 -0.69
C MET A 159 -5.87 -21.44 -1.52
N ALA A 160 -5.42 -21.89 -2.69
CA ALA A 160 -6.12 -22.93 -3.46
C ALA A 160 -5.87 -24.35 -2.94
N THR A 161 -5.11 -24.50 -1.85
CA THR A 161 -4.78 -25.78 -1.21
C THR A 161 -5.18 -25.78 0.26
N ASP A 162 -5.21 -26.96 0.87
CA ASP A 162 -5.44 -27.12 2.33
C ASP A 162 -4.16 -26.92 3.18
N MET A 163 -3.09 -26.34 2.62
CA MET A 163 -1.80 -26.21 3.31
C MET A 163 -1.76 -25.09 4.36
N ILE A 164 -2.63 -24.10 4.25
CA ILE A 164 -2.68 -22.95 5.16
C ILE A 164 -4.07 -22.81 5.77
N VAL A 165 -4.11 -22.47 7.07
CA VAL A 165 -5.36 -22.27 7.82
C VAL A 165 -5.74 -20.80 7.97
N ALA A 166 -4.77 -19.91 7.81
CA ALA A 166 -4.93 -18.47 7.90
C ALA A 166 -3.78 -17.77 7.19
N ILE A 167 -4.03 -16.55 6.75
CA ILE A 167 -3.02 -15.63 6.21
C ILE A 167 -3.37 -14.23 6.72
N GLN A 168 -2.35 -13.41 6.94
CA GLN A 168 -2.50 -12.04 7.42
C GLN A 168 -1.42 -11.20 6.76
N ASP A 169 -1.81 -10.02 6.27
CA ASP A 169 -0.85 -9.05 5.77
C ASP A 169 -0.12 -8.36 6.93
N MET A 170 0.92 -7.60 6.61
CA MET A 170 1.64 -6.82 7.60
C MET A 170 1.62 -5.34 7.22
N GLY A 171 0.76 -4.61 7.91
CA GLY A 171 0.61 -3.16 7.76
C GLY A 171 1.44 -2.36 8.77
N ALA A 172 0.87 -1.24 9.21
CA ALA A 172 1.53 -0.20 9.99
C ALA A 172 2.12 -0.66 11.35
N ALA A 173 1.59 -1.72 11.97
CA ALA A 173 2.10 -2.27 13.23
C ALA A 173 3.08 -3.46 13.04
N GLY A 174 3.43 -3.80 11.80
CA GLY A 174 4.38 -4.85 11.47
C GLY A 174 3.98 -6.19 12.09
N LEU A 175 4.92 -6.88 12.74
CA LEU A 175 4.66 -8.20 13.35
C LEU A 175 3.67 -8.18 14.53
N THR A 176 3.34 -6.99 15.04
CA THR A 176 2.41 -6.83 16.17
C THR A 176 0.98 -6.54 15.74
N SER A 177 0.72 -6.40 14.43
CA SER A 177 -0.63 -6.15 13.87
C SER A 177 -1.52 -7.38 13.90
#